data_AF-A0A502HVZ4-F1
#
_entry.id   AF-A0A502HVZ4-F1
#
_cell.length_a   1.000
_cell.length_b   1.000
_cell.length_c   1.000
_cell.angle_alpha   90.00
_cell.angle_beta   90.00
_cell.angle_gamma   90.00
#
_symmetry.space_group_name_H-M   'P 1'
#
loop_
_entity.id
_entity.type
_entity.pdbx_description
1 polymer ?
#
loop_
_entity_poly.entity_id
_entity_poly.type
_entity_poly.pdbx_seq_one_letter_code
_entity_poly.pdbx_strand_id
1 'polypeptide(L)'
;MSLSPSPEKTKIRVNAALDMIDQAADPLKVRFAVAYAIGYIDALADERLISLDGTELYRQDAYARRQLRLAAFGVILGSDEP
;
A
#
# COMPACT_ATOMS: atom_id res chain seq x y z
N MET A 1 11.37 19.91 19.85
CA MET A 1 11.37 19.80 18.38
C MET A 1 10.35 18.75 18.02
N SER A 2 9.21 19.12 17.41
CA SER A 2 8.24 18.11 16.95
C SER A 2 8.86 17.38 15.76
N LEU A 3 9.13 16.08 15.93
CA LEU A 3 9.73 15.20 14.92
C LEU A 3 8.70 14.63 13.95
N SER A 4 7.44 15.06 14.05
CA SER A 4 6.38 14.56 13.18
C SER A 4 6.68 14.95 11.72
N PRO A 5 6.82 13.99 10.80
CA PRO A 5 6.99 14.30 9.38
C PRO A 5 5.82 15.16 8.91
N SER A 6 6.10 16.11 8.01
CA SER A 6 5.02 16.92 7.42
C SER A 6 4.03 16.01 6.69
N PRO A 7 2.72 16.32 6.67
CA PRO A 7 1.71 15.51 5.98
C PRO A 7 2.05 15.22 4.52
N GLU A 8 2.70 16.17 3.86
CA GLU A 8 3.20 16.03 2.48
C GLU A 8 4.29 14.96 2.35
N LYS A 9 5.25 14.91 3.28
CA LYS A 9 6.29 13.86 3.31
C LYS A 9 5.68 12.50 3.59
N THR A 10 4.70 12.41 4.47
CA THR A 10 3.98 11.16 4.75
C THR A 10 3.28 10.66 3.48
N LYS A 11 2.55 11.55 2.79
CA LYS A 11 1.90 11.23 1.51
C LYS A 11 2.88 10.74 0.44
N ILE A 12 4.02 11.40 0.28
CA ILE A 12 5.07 10.97 -0.67
C ILE A 12 5.56 9.55 -0.35
N ARG A 13 5.79 9.23 0.92
CA ARG A 13 6.26 7.91 1.34
C ARG A 13 5.21 6.82 1.13
N VAL A 14 3.94 7.10 1.43
CA VAL A 14 2.84 6.15 1.17
C VAL A 14 2.72 5.89 -0.33
N ASN A 15 2.73 6.95 -1.16
CA ASN A 15 2.69 6.80 -2.61
C ASN A 15 3.88 5.96 -3.13
N ALA A 16 5.09 6.19 -2.62
CA ALA A 16 6.25 5.39 -3.00
C ALA A 16 6.08 3.89 -2.64
N ALA A 17 5.47 3.58 -1.48
CA ALA A 17 5.17 2.19 -1.10
C ALA A 17 4.11 1.56 -2.02
N LEU A 18 3.09 2.34 -2.42
CA LEU A 18 2.06 1.89 -3.37
C LEU A 18 2.63 1.66 -4.77
N ASP A 19 3.53 2.54 -5.24
CA ASP A 19 4.15 2.43 -6.56
C ASP A 19 5.03 1.16 -6.69
N MET A 20 5.53 0.60 -5.58
CA MET A 20 6.23 -0.69 -5.59
C MET A 20 5.33 -1.84 -6.07
N ILE A 21 4.02 -1.74 -5.83
CA ILE A 21 3.03 -2.73 -6.30
C ILE A 21 2.96 -2.68 -7.82
N ASP A 22 2.83 -1.49 -8.39
CA ASP A 22 2.72 -1.29 -9.84
C ASP A 22 4.01 -1.68 -10.58
N GLN A 23 5.16 -1.45 -9.96
CA GLN A 23 6.49 -1.74 -10.53
C GLN A 23 6.94 -3.19 -10.33
N ALA A 24 6.23 -3.99 -9.53
CA ALA A 24 6.61 -5.38 -9.27
C ALA A 24 6.71 -6.20 -10.56
N ALA A 25 7.81 -6.95 -10.71
CA ALA A 25 8.17 -7.63 -11.97
C ALA A 25 7.51 -9.00 -12.16
N ASP A 26 6.96 -9.59 -11.09
CA ASP A 26 6.36 -10.91 -11.10
C ASP A 26 5.29 -11.03 -9.99
N PRO A 27 4.38 -12.03 -10.05
CA PRO A 27 3.29 -12.18 -9.08
C PRO A 27 3.73 -12.29 -7.62
N LEU A 28 4.87 -12.94 -7.35
CA LEU A 28 5.38 -13.09 -5.99
C LEU A 28 5.83 -11.73 -5.44
N LYS A 29 6.53 -10.93 -6.27
CA LYS A 29 6.89 -9.55 -5.91
C LYS A 29 5.69 -8.65 -5.70
N VAL A 30 4.58 -8.84 -6.43
CA VAL A 30 3.34 -8.09 -6.16
C VAL A 30 2.84 -8.39 -4.75
N ARG A 31 2.78 -9.67 -4.36
CA ARG A 31 2.33 -10.07 -3.01
C ARG A 31 3.23 -9.49 -1.92
N PHE A 32 4.55 -9.49 -2.12
CA PHE A 32 5.50 -8.86 -1.19
C PHE A 32 5.32 -7.34 -1.10
N ALA A 33 5.19 -6.65 -2.24
CA ALA A 33 5.02 -5.21 -2.28
C ALA A 33 3.73 -4.77 -1.57
N VAL A 34 2.64 -5.52 -1.74
CA VAL A 34 1.37 -5.24 -1.06
C VAL A 34 1.48 -5.46 0.44
N ALA A 35 2.06 -6.59 0.87
CA ALA A 35 2.26 -6.85 2.30
C ALA A 35 3.12 -5.74 2.95
N TYR A 36 4.16 -5.28 2.27
CA TYR A 36 4.96 -4.14 2.70
C TYR A 36 4.14 -2.84 2.78
N ALA A 37 3.38 -2.50 1.73
CA ALA A 37 2.58 -1.28 1.67
C ALA A 37 1.54 -1.25 2.80
N ILE A 38 0.80 -2.35 3.02
CA ILE A 38 -0.19 -2.47 4.09
C ILE A 38 0.49 -2.30 5.46
N GLY A 39 1.56 -3.05 5.73
CA GLY A 39 2.26 -2.94 7.02
C GLY A 39 2.85 -1.54 7.26
N TYR A 40 3.29 -0.87 6.21
CA TYR A 40 3.79 0.50 6.30
C TYR A 40 2.66 1.51 6.60
N ILE A 41 1.51 1.39 5.93
CA ILE A 41 0.32 2.20 6.20
C ILE A 41 -0.13 2.02 7.65
N ASP A 42 -0.18 0.77 8.12
CA ASP A 42 -0.60 0.43 9.49
C ASP A 42 0.33 1.03 10.54
N ALA A 43 1.64 0.94 10.33
CA ALA A 43 2.63 1.58 11.21
C ALA A 43 2.45 3.11 11.27
N LEU A 44 2.15 3.77 10.14
CA LEU A 44 1.87 5.20 10.12
C LEU A 44 0.57 5.55 10.87
N ALA A 45 -0.44 4.68 10.82
CA ALA A 45 -1.68 4.85 11.56
C ALA A 45 -1.45 4.69 13.08
N ASP A 46 -0.69 3.68 13.49
CA ASP A 46 -0.31 3.44 14.89
C ASP A 46 0.46 4.63 15.48
N GLU A 47 1.36 5.22 14.69
CA GLU A 47 2.10 6.44 15.05
C GLU A 47 1.26 7.73 14.93
N ARG A 48 -0.03 7.63 14.54
CA ARG A 48 -0.95 8.76 14.33
C ARG A 48 -0.46 9.79 13.31
N LEU A 49 0.33 9.34 12.33
CA LEU A 49 0.84 10.15 11.24
C LEU A 49 -0.15 10.28 10.07
N ILE A 50 -1.14 9.37 10.02
CA ILE A 50 -2.31 9.43 9.14
C ILE A 50 -3.58 9.14 9.94
N SER A 51 -4.74 9.60 9.43
CA SER A 51 -6.04 9.30 10.06
C SER A 51 -6.49 7.87 9.75
N LEU A 52 -7.46 7.37 10.52
CA LEU A 52 -8.09 6.07 10.25
C LEU A 52 -8.78 6.06 8.88
N ASP A 53 -9.48 7.13 8.51
CA ASP A 53 -10.09 7.25 7.18
C ASP A 53 -9.03 7.23 6.07
N GLY A 54 -7.91 7.93 6.28
CA GLY A 54 -6.78 7.91 5.34
C GLY A 54 -6.15 6.53 5.23
N THR A 55 -6.05 5.81 6.36
CA THR A 55 -5.53 4.43 6.43
C THR A 55 -6.39 3.50 5.56
N GLU A 56 -7.70 3.55 5.72
CA GLU A 56 -8.62 2.70 4.95
C GLU A 56 -8.56 3.01 3.45
N LEU A 57 -8.53 4.29 3.07
CA LEU A 57 -8.37 4.69 1.67
C LEU A 57 -7.06 4.18 1.06
N TYR A 58 -5.95 4.24 1.79
CA TYR A 58 -4.67 3.73 1.30
C TYR A 58 -4.63 2.20 1.20
N ARG A 59 -5.25 1.48 2.14
CA ARG A 59 -5.37 0.01 2.05
C ARG A 59 -6.20 -0.40 0.84
N GLN A 60 -7.34 0.26 0.60
CA GLN A 60 -8.17 0.02 -0.57
C GLN A 60 -7.40 0.27 -1.88
N ASP A 61 -6.61 1.36 -1.97
CA ASP A 61 -5.76 1.62 -3.14
C ASP A 61 -4.70 0.52 -3.31
N ALA A 62 -4.03 0.09 -2.23
CA ALA A 62 -3.07 -1.01 -2.29
C ALA A 62 -3.69 -2.31 -2.84
N TYR A 63 -4.89 -2.67 -2.37
CA TYR A 63 -5.60 -3.87 -2.86
C TYR A 63 -6.08 -3.72 -4.30
N ALA A 64 -6.56 -2.55 -4.71
CA ALA A 64 -6.94 -2.29 -6.09
C ALA A 64 -5.72 -2.43 -7.03
N ARG A 65 -4.58 -1.85 -6.66
CA ARG A 65 -3.32 -1.97 -7.41
C ARG A 65 -2.82 -3.42 -7.47
N ARG A 66 -2.91 -4.16 -6.36
CA ARG A 66 -2.61 -5.61 -6.32
C ARG A 66 -3.41 -6.35 -7.37
N GLN A 67 -4.73 -6.15 -7.37
CA GLN A 67 -5.64 -6.86 -8.26
C GLN A 67 -5.31 -6.55 -9.73
N LEU A 68 -5.15 -5.27 -10.06
CA LEU A 68 -4.78 -4.85 -11.41
C LEU A 68 -3.44 -5.43 -11.85
N ARG A 69 -2.42 -5.38 -10.98
CA ARG A 69 -1.08 -5.85 -11.33
C ARG A 69 -1.01 -7.37 -11.47
N LEU A 70 -1.69 -8.12 -10.61
CA LEU A 70 -1.78 -9.59 -10.72
C LEU A 70 -2.57 -10.01 -11.96
N ALA A 71 -3.65 -9.31 -12.29
CA ALA A 71 -4.40 -9.57 -13.52
C ALA A 71 -3.53 -9.37 -14.77
N ALA A 72 -2.62 -8.38 -14.76
CA ALA A 72 -1.64 -8.19 -15.85
C ALA A 72 -0.67 -9.36 -16.02
N PHE A 73 -0.49 -10.20 -14.99
CA PHE A 73 0.26 -11.46 -15.06
C PHE A 73 -0.62 -12.70 -15.31
N GLY A 74 -1.92 -12.52 -15.59
CA GLY A 74 -2.87 -13.61 -15.78
C GLY A 74 -3.31 -14.29 -14.47
N VAL A 75 -3.04 -13.68 -13.31
CA VAL A 75 -3.47 -14.18 -12.01
C VAL A 75 -4.76 -13.50 -11.62
N ILE A 76 -5.85 -14.26 -11.51
CA ILE A 76 -7.15 -13.78 -11.04
C ILE A 76 -7.29 -14.16 -9.56
N LEU A 77 -7.41 -13.16 -8.71
CA LEU A 77 -7.71 -13.37 -7.29
C LEU A 77 -9.22 -13.60 -7.11
N GLY A 78 -9.58 -14.58 -6.30
CA GLY A 78 -10.95 -14.72 -5.80
C GLY A 78 -11.31 -13.59 -4.84
N SER A 79 -12.60 -13.34 -4.66
CA SER A 79 -13.14 -12.23 -3.85
C SER A 79 -12.73 -12.26 -2.36
N ASP A 80 -12.18 -13.37 -1.87
CA ASP A 80 -11.84 -13.59 -0.47
C ASP A 80 -10.32 -13.71 -0.19
N GLU A 81 -9.44 -13.52 -1.18
CA GLU A 81 -7.99 -13.52 -0.92
C GLU A 81 -7.49 -12.13 -0.47
N PRO A 82 -7.07 -11.95 0.81
CA PRO A 82 -6.40 -10.73 1.25
C PRO A 82 -5.09 -10.52 0.51
#